data_AF-A0A5R2MZ07-F1
#
_entry.id   AF-A0A5R2MZ07-F1
#
_cell.length_a   1.000
_cell.length_b   1.000
_cell.length_c   1.000
_cell.angle_alpha   90.00
_cell.angle_beta   90.00
_cell.angle_gamma   90.00
#
_symmetry.space_group_name_H-M   'P 1'
#
loop_
_entity.id
_entity.type
_entity.pdbx_description
1 polymer ?
#
loop_
_entity_poly.entity_id
_entity_poly.type
_entity_poly.pdbx_seq_one_letter_code
_entity_poly.pdbx_strand_id
1 'polypeptide(L)'
;DIYDKPAERFVADFIGETNFLTAAISGVGSGKARATLKSGTTIEATVAEGFQPKDNATVVVRPEHAKLTKDKGDLSGTVENIVYFGTDTHIHV
;
A
#
# COMPACT_ATOMS: atom_id res chain seq x y z
N ASP A 1 0.55 -12.82 -10.12
CA ASP A 1 -0.45 -12.04 -10.88
C ASP A 1 -1.70 -11.65 -10.10
N ILE A 2 -2.62 -12.57 -9.78
CA ILE A 2 -3.85 -12.22 -9.03
C ILE A 2 -3.53 -11.65 -7.63
N TYR A 3 -2.45 -12.13 -7.00
CA TYR A 3 -1.98 -11.66 -5.69
C TYR A 3 -1.14 -10.36 -5.78
N ASP A 4 -0.14 -10.34 -6.67
CA ASP A 4 0.85 -9.24 -6.75
C ASP A 4 0.34 -8.02 -7.52
N LYS A 5 -0.59 -8.23 -8.46
CA LYS A 5 -1.18 -7.21 -9.33
C LYS A 5 -2.68 -7.45 -9.48
N PRO A 6 -3.45 -7.37 -8.39
CA PRO A 6 -4.89 -7.56 -8.45
C PRO A 6 -5.50 -6.48 -9.35
N ALA A 7 -6.26 -6.89 -10.36
CA ALA A 7 -6.96 -5.97 -11.25
C ALA A 7 -8.10 -5.22 -10.54
N GLU A 8 -8.62 -5.80 -9.45
CA GLU A 8 -9.77 -5.29 -8.69
C GLU A 8 -9.46 -5.26 -7.20
N ARG A 9 -9.99 -4.26 -6.50
CA ARG A 9 -9.84 -4.13 -5.04
C ARG A 9 -10.34 -5.37 -4.29
N PHE A 10 -11.44 -5.97 -4.77
CA PHE A 10 -12.00 -7.19 -4.19
C PHE A 10 -11.02 -8.38 -4.25
N VAL A 11 -10.23 -8.47 -5.32
CA VAL A 11 -9.23 -9.52 -5.49
C VAL A 11 -8.03 -9.28 -4.57
N ALA A 12 -7.66 -8.02 -4.34
CA ALA A 12 -6.62 -7.64 -3.39
C ALA A 12 -6.96 -8.08 -1.96
N ASP A 13 -8.25 -7.97 -1.58
CA ASP A 13 -8.77 -8.29 -0.24
C ASP A 13 -8.99 -9.80 -0.01
N PHE A 14 -9.05 -10.60 -1.09
CA PHE A 14 -9.47 -12.01 -1.00
C PHE A 14 -8.35 -12.97 -0.57
N ILE A 15 -7.08 -12.60 -0.75
CA ILE A 15 -5.93 -13.47 -0.45
C ILE A 15 -4.86 -12.68 0.30
N GLY A 16 -4.46 -13.20 1.46
CA GLY A 16 -3.43 -12.61 2.33
C GLY A 16 -3.93 -11.41 3.12
N GLU A 17 -3.06 -10.84 3.94
CA GLU A 17 -3.35 -9.59 4.64
C GLU A 17 -3.13 -8.39 3.72
N THR A 18 -3.90 -7.32 3.92
CA THR A 18 -3.81 -6.12 3.09
C THR A 18 -4.16 -4.86 3.87
N ASN A 19 -3.30 -3.85 3.74
CA ASN A 19 -3.59 -2.49 4.18
C ASN A 19 -4.15 -1.67 3.02
N PHE A 20 -5.21 -0.91 3.29
CA PHE A 20 -5.82 -0.01 2.31
C PHE A 20 -5.60 1.45 2.71
N LEU A 21 -4.94 2.21 1.85
CA LEU A 21 -4.65 3.62 2.06
C LEU A 21 -5.35 4.46 0.99
N THR A 22 -6.09 5.49 1.40
CA THR A 22 -6.64 6.46 0.44
C THR A 22 -5.55 7.46 0.04
N ALA A 23 -5.43 7.71 -1.26
CA ALA A 23 -4.47 8.65 -1.81
C ALA A 23 -5.07 9.50 -2.93
N ALA A 24 -4.66 10.77 -3.01
CA ALA A 24 -4.92 11.62 -4.17
C ALA A 24 -3.93 11.31 -5.29
N ILE A 25 -4.39 11.20 -6.53
CA ILE A 25 -3.52 10.84 -7.67
C ILE A 25 -3.18 12.10 -8.46
N SER A 26 -1.88 12.40 -8.56
CA SER A 26 -1.38 13.59 -9.27
C SER A 26 -0.90 13.31 -10.69
N GLY A 27 -0.76 12.03 -11.06
CA GLY A 27 -0.38 11.63 -12.40
C GLY A 27 -0.07 10.14 -12.49
N VAL A 28 -0.12 9.62 -13.72
CA VAL A 28 0.20 8.22 -14.06
C VAL A 28 1.15 8.22 -15.25
N GLY A 29 2.21 7.44 -15.16
CA GLY A 29 3.21 7.29 -16.23
C GLY A 29 4.04 6.04 -16.01
N SER A 30 4.46 5.38 -17.11
CA SER A 30 5.34 4.20 -17.06
C SER A 30 4.85 3.08 -16.13
N GLY A 31 3.53 2.86 -16.06
CA GLY A 31 2.92 1.83 -15.20
C GLY A 31 2.90 2.16 -13.69
N LYS A 32 3.16 3.42 -13.32
CA LYS A 32 3.09 3.89 -11.93
C LYS A 32 2.22 5.13 -11.79
N ALA A 33 1.58 5.27 -10.64
CA ALA A 33 0.90 6.48 -10.19
C ALA A 33 1.72 7.19 -9.11
N ARG A 34 1.70 8.53 -9.15
CA ARG A 34 2.17 9.36 -8.05
C ARG A 34 0.99 9.63 -7.11
N ALA A 35 1.03 9.01 -5.94
CA ALA A 35 -0.07 8.97 -4.98
C ALA A 35 0.30 9.74 -3.70
N THR A 36 -0.46 10.79 -3.38
CA THR A 36 -0.29 11.56 -2.15
C THR A 36 -1.25 11.06 -1.09
N LEU A 37 -0.70 10.49 -0.02
CA LEU A 37 -1.44 9.94 1.11
C LEU A 37 -1.99 11.03 2.01
N LYS A 38 -2.93 10.69 2.90
CA LYS A 38 -3.50 11.64 3.88
C LYS A 38 -2.46 12.26 4.82
N SER A 39 -1.32 11.58 5.04
CA SER A 39 -0.19 12.10 5.80
C SER A 39 0.54 13.26 5.09
N GLY A 40 0.25 13.51 3.81
CA GLY A 40 1.01 14.42 2.95
C GLY A 40 2.20 13.75 2.25
N THR A 41 2.57 12.53 2.64
CA THR A 41 3.64 11.80 1.94
C THR A 41 3.18 11.43 0.53
N THR A 42 4.06 11.66 -0.45
CA THR A 42 3.85 11.20 -1.83
C THR A 42 4.70 9.97 -2.11
N ILE A 43 4.05 8.91 -2.59
CA ILE A 43 4.68 7.64 -2.94
C ILE A 43 4.44 7.30 -4.41
N GLU A 44 5.26 6.41 -4.96
CA GLU A 44 4.98 5.76 -6.24
C GLU A 44 4.28 4.42 -5.99
N ALA A 45 3.14 4.22 -6.64
CA ALA A 45 2.43 2.94 -6.61
C ALA A 45 2.34 2.37 -8.03
N THR A 46 2.52 1.06 -8.19
CA THR A 46 2.22 0.39 -9.45
C THR A 46 0.73 0.47 -9.74
N VAL A 47 0.37 0.61 -11.01
CA VAL A 47 -1.03 0.62 -11.44
C VAL A 47 -1.34 -0.56 -12.36
N ALA A 48 -2.59 -1.01 -12.34
CA ALA A 48 -3.09 -1.96 -13.31
C ALA A 48 -3.08 -1.36 -14.73
N GLU A 49 -2.98 -2.21 -15.73
CA GLU A 49 -3.12 -1.79 -17.13
C GLU A 49 -4.49 -1.15 -17.37
N GLY A 50 -4.52 -0.05 -18.11
CA GLY A 50 -5.76 0.70 -18.36
C GLY A 50 -6.27 1.53 -17.17
N PHE A 51 -5.53 1.60 -16.06
CA PHE A 51 -5.89 2.45 -14.93
C PHE A 51 -5.99 3.92 -15.36
N GLN A 52 -7.18 4.50 -15.18
CA GLN A 52 -7.43 5.92 -15.42
C GLN A 52 -7.42 6.67 -14.10
N PRO A 53 -6.52 7.66 -13.92
CA PRO A 53 -6.46 8.43 -12.68
C PRO A 53 -7.77 9.17 -12.44
N LYS A 54 -8.31 9.02 -11.24
CA LYS A 54 -9.35 9.88 -10.65
C LYS A 54 -8.70 10.77 -9.59
N ASP A 55 -9.46 11.74 -9.06
CA ASP A 55 -8.97 12.61 -7.99
C ASP A 55 -8.40 11.81 -6.80
N ASN A 56 -9.05 10.69 -6.46
CA ASN A 56 -8.60 9.77 -5.41
C ASN A 56 -8.60 8.32 -5.89
N ALA A 57 -7.69 7.52 -5.33
CA ALA A 57 -7.60 6.07 -5.50
C ALA A 57 -7.24 5.38 -4.18
N THR A 58 -7.36 4.05 -4.17
CA THR A 58 -6.90 3.21 -3.05
C THR A 58 -5.54 2.62 -3.39
N VAL A 59 -4.55 2.91 -2.56
CA VAL A 59 -3.27 2.22 -2.56
C VAL A 59 -3.41 0.98 -1.67
N VAL A 60 -3.00 -0.15 -2.22
CA VAL A 60 -2.94 -1.44 -1.51
C VAL A 60 -1.51 -1.69 -1.10
N VAL A 61 -1.30 -2.00 0.18
CA VAL A 61 0.02 -2.38 0.72
C VAL A 61 -0.11 -3.72 1.40
N ARG A 62 0.60 -4.71 0.88
CA ARG A 62 0.75 -6.03 1.53
C ARG A 62 1.77 -5.92 2.66
N PRO A 63 1.44 -6.28 3.92
CA PRO A 63 2.34 -6.15 5.06
C PRO A 63 3.71 -6.80 4.83
N GLU A 64 3.75 -7.95 4.16
CA GLU A 64 4.99 -8.69 3.86
C GLU A 64 5.90 -7.97 2.86
N HIS A 65 5.39 -6.98 2.13
CA HIS A 65 6.20 -6.11 1.25
C HIS A 65 6.64 -4.81 1.95
N ALA A 66 6.17 -4.55 3.16
CA ALA A 66 6.62 -3.44 3.97
C ALA A 66 7.84 -3.84 4.81
N LYS A 67 8.71 -2.86 5.09
CA LYS A 67 9.86 -3.06 5.96
C LYS A 67 9.95 -1.92 6.97
N LEU A 68 10.16 -2.28 8.23
CA LEU A 68 10.49 -1.31 9.26
C LEU A 68 11.93 -0.80 9.08
N THR A 69 12.10 0.51 9.16
CA THR A 69 13.40 1.17 9.08
C THR A 69 13.59 2.13 10.25
N LYS A 70 14.84 2.31 10.66
CA LYS A 70 15.22 3.32 11.67
C LYS A 70 15.41 4.70 11.04
N ASP A 71 15.66 4.74 9.73
CA ASP A 71 15.80 5.96 8.96
C ASP A 71 14.42 6.47 8.51
N LYS A 72 14.40 7.55 7.72
CA LYS A 72 13.16 8.08 7.15
C LYS A 72 12.53 7.04 6.19
N GLY A 73 11.38 6.50 6.59
CA GLY A 73 10.52 5.68 5.73
C GLY A 73 9.52 6.51 4.91
N ASP A 74 8.81 5.83 4.00
CA ASP A 74 7.71 6.43 3.24
C ASP A 74 6.50 6.74 4.13
N LEU A 75 6.32 5.94 5.18
CA LEU A 75 5.29 6.09 6.19
C LEU A 75 5.95 6.12 7.58
N SER A 76 5.38 6.93 8.47
CA SER A 76 5.77 6.99 9.88
C SER A 76 4.55 6.78 10.75
N GLY A 77 4.71 6.06 11.86
CA GLY A 77 3.69 5.85 12.87
C GLY A 77 4.30 5.37 14.17
N THR A 78 3.46 5.05 15.14
CA THR A 78 3.90 4.57 16.45
C THR A 78 3.40 3.15 16.62
N VAL A 79 4.29 2.22 16.97
CA VAL A 79 3.87 0.84 17.21
C VAL A 79 2.88 0.81 18.39
N GLU A 80 1.64 0.43 18.10
CA GLU A 80 0.57 0.30 19.10
C GLU A 80 0.53 -1.11 19.69
N ASN A 81 0.81 -2.13 18.87
CA ASN A 81 0.74 -3.53 19.28
C ASN A 81 1.70 -4.42 18.50
N ILE A 82 2.19 -5.47 19.14
CA ILE A 82 3.04 -6.50 18.52
C ILE A 82 2.46 -7.86 18.90
N VAL A 83 2.09 -8.66 17.91
CA VAL A 83 1.55 -10.00 18.10
C VAL A 83 2.47 -11.03 17.45
N TYR A 84 2.87 -12.04 18.22
CA TYR A 84 3.71 -13.13 17.75
C TYR A 84 2.87 -14.36 17.42
N PHE A 85 2.97 -14.83 16.17
CA PHE A 85 2.24 -15.99 15.66
C PHE A 85 3.16 -17.18 15.33
N GLY A 86 4.32 -17.27 16.00
CA GLY A 86 5.28 -18.34 15.76
C GLY A 86 6.22 -18.02 14.61
N THR A 87 5.79 -18.26 13.37
CA THR A 87 6.59 -17.97 12.18
C THR A 87 6.59 -16.49 11.81
N ASP A 88 5.56 -15.76 12.27
CA ASP A 88 5.30 -14.39 11.86
C ASP A 88 5.15 -13.47 13.08
N THR A 89 5.46 -12.19 12.88
CA THR A 89 5.23 -11.13 13.88
C THR A 89 4.44 -10.02 13.23
N HIS A 90 3.24 -9.79 13.73
CA HIS A 90 2.36 -8.74 13.23
C HIS A 90 2.60 -7.50 14.07
N ILE A 91 2.93 -6.40 13.40
CA ILE A 91 3.24 -5.13 14.04
C ILE A 91 2.18 -4.14 13.59
N HIS A 92 1.38 -3.67 14.53
CA HIS A 92 0.34 -2.67 14.30
C HIS A 92 0.93 -1.30 14.61
N VAL A 93 0.83 -0.38 13.64
CA VAL A 93 1.50 0.93 13.61
C VAL A 93 0.50 2.04 13.29
#